data_AF-A0A6M0JS44-F1
#
_entry.id   AF-A0A6M0JS44-F1
#
_cell.length_a   1.000
_cell.length_b   1.000
_cell.length_c   1.000
_cell.angle_alpha   90.00
_cell.angle_beta   90.00
_cell.angle_gamma   90.00
#
_symmetry.space_group_name_H-M   'P 1'
#
loop_
_entity.id
_entity.type
_entity.pdbx_description
1 polymer ?
#
loop_
_entity_poly.entity_id
_entity_poly.type
_entity_poly.pdbx_seq_one_letter_code
_entity_poly.pdbx_strand_id
1 'polypeptide(L)'
;MTRTTTKTAGWILILGTALLPLLAVAGTGGSLEGSEFEEIYTLLQGWMTGFLGKVIAIAFILVGLVAGVMRQSIMGFVVGVAAGVGMLVAPGVIDNMYGATLPLVVAVP
;
A
#
# COMPACT_ATOMS: atom_id res chain seq x y z
N MET A 1 31.91 27.62 6.26
CA MET A 1 32.23 26.18 6.29
C MET A 1 31.10 25.43 7.02
N THR A 2 29.89 25.41 6.45
CA THR A 2 28.65 24.97 7.16
C THR A 2 27.63 24.24 6.26
N ARG A 3 27.95 23.97 4.97
CA ARG A 3 27.00 23.38 4.01
C ARG A 3 26.99 21.84 4.00
N THR A 4 27.99 21.19 4.59
CA THR A 4 28.14 19.72 4.56
C THR A 4 27.33 19.03 5.63
N THR A 5 27.14 19.67 6.79
CA THR A 5 26.34 19.15 7.92
C THR A 5 24.85 19.09 7.61
N THR A 6 24.34 19.96 6.73
CA THR A 6 22.93 19.95 6.31
C THR A 6 22.63 18.77 5.39
N LYS A 7 23.57 18.40 4.50
CA LYS A 7 23.43 17.22 3.63
C LYS A 7 23.43 15.93 4.44
N THR A 8 24.34 15.78 5.41
CA THR A 8 24.38 14.59 6.29
C THR A 8 23.16 14.49 7.19
N ALA A 9 22.64 15.62 7.68
CA ALA A 9 21.36 15.65 8.42
C ALA A 9 20.17 15.18 7.55
N GLY A 10 20.13 15.59 6.27
CA GLY A 10 19.11 15.11 5.33
C GLY A 10 19.16 13.60 5.12
N TRP A 11 20.36 13.02 4.97
CA TRP A 11 20.53 11.57 4.84
C TRP A 11 20.13 10.81 6.10
N ILE A 12 20.41 11.36 7.28
CA ILE A 12 20.01 10.77 8.57
C ILE A 12 18.49 10.81 8.74
N LEU A 13 17.82 11.89 8.31
CA LEU A 13 16.36 11.96 8.35
C LEU A 13 15.69 10.97 7.38
N ILE A 14 16.24 10.79 6.18
CA ILE A 14 15.72 9.80 5.20
C ILE A 14 15.94 8.36 5.70
N LEU A 15 17.09 8.07 6.32
CA LEU A 15 17.34 6.76 6.95
C LEU A 15 16.48 6.54 8.20
N GLY A 16 16.23 7.60 8.98
CA GLY A 16 15.35 7.56 10.14
C GLY A 16 13.90 7.28 9.75
N THR A 17 13.39 7.91 8.68
CA THR A 17 12.04 7.66 8.19
C THR A 17 11.87 6.26 7.59
N ALA A 18 12.93 5.66 7.03
CA ALA A 18 12.90 4.27 6.56
C ALA A 18 12.72 3.24 7.69
N LEU A 19 13.06 3.60 8.94
CA LEU A 19 12.90 2.73 10.11
C LEU A 19 11.58 2.98 10.88
N LEU A 20 10.86 4.07 10.59
CA LEU A 20 9.55 4.37 11.18
C LEU A 20 8.47 3.28 10.98
N PRO A 21 8.42 2.53 9.86
CA PRO A 21 7.45 1.45 9.69
C PRO A 21 7.59 0.34 10.75
N LEU A 22 8.78 0.18 11.34
CA LEU A 22 9.07 -0.83 12.36
C LEU A 22 8.50 -0.48 13.73
N LEU A 23 8.19 0.79 13.97
CA LEU A 23 7.62 1.31 15.24
C LEU A 23 6.15 1.68 15.11
N ALA A 24 5.52 1.40 13.96
CA ALA A 24 4.10 1.60 13.76
C ALA A 24 3.32 0.60 14.61
N VAL A 25 2.94 1.01 15.83
CA VAL A 25 1.92 0.33 16.63
C VAL A 25 0.59 0.57 15.90
N ALA A 26 0.16 -0.41 15.11
CA ALA A 26 -1.19 -0.46 14.60
C ALA A 26 -2.13 -0.60 15.80
N GLY A 27 -2.98 0.40 16.02
CA GLY A 27 -3.98 0.39 17.06
C GLY A 27 -4.80 -0.90 16.98
N THR A 28 -4.97 -1.54 18.12
CA THR A 28 -5.71 -2.79 18.29
C THR A 28 -7.16 -2.59 17.82
N GLY A 29 -7.44 -2.99 16.58
CA GLY A 29 -8.79 -3.32 16.11
C GLY A 29 -9.22 -4.65 16.76
N GLY A 30 -9.44 -4.61 18.07
CA GLY A 30 -9.85 -5.76 18.86
C GLY A 30 -11.26 -6.22 18.47
N SER A 31 -11.33 -7.23 17.61
CA SER A 31 -12.12 -8.46 17.76
C SER A 31 -13.56 -8.43 18.34
N LEU A 32 -14.33 -7.34 18.26
CA LEU A 32 -15.73 -7.35 18.75
C LEU A 32 -16.81 -6.67 17.87
N GLU A 33 -16.53 -6.07 16.69
CA GLU A 33 -17.54 -5.29 15.92
C GLU A 33 -17.46 -5.39 14.37
N GLY A 34 -17.16 -6.56 13.78
CA GLY A 34 -16.73 -6.63 12.36
C GLY A 34 -17.55 -7.47 11.36
N SER A 35 -18.48 -8.32 11.79
CA SER A 35 -19.09 -9.31 10.88
C SER A 35 -20.02 -8.71 9.83
N GLU A 36 -20.65 -7.58 10.14
CA GLU A 36 -21.64 -6.91 9.30
C GLU A 36 -21.01 -6.37 8.01
N PHE A 37 -19.71 -6.09 8.02
CA PHE A 37 -18.98 -5.58 6.86
C PHE A 37 -18.09 -6.65 6.19
N GLU A 38 -18.02 -7.86 6.74
CA GLU A 38 -17.20 -8.96 6.23
C GLU A 38 -17.68 -9.45 4.85
N GLU A 39 -19.00 -9.51 4.65
CA GLU A 39 -19.59 -9.91 3.37
C GLU A 39 -19.26 -8.89 2.27
N ILE A 40 -19.43 -7.59 2.56
CA ILE A 40 -19.10 -6.51 1.62
C ILE A 40 -17.58 -6.48 1.38
N TYR A 41 -16.78 -6.68 2.42
CA TYR A 41 -15.33 -6.72 2.29
C TYR A 41 -14.87 -7.85 1.36
N THR A 42 -15.41 -9.06 1.56
CA THR A 42 -15.11 -10.24 0.74
C THR A 42 -15.58 -10.04 -0.70
N LEU A 43 -16.75 -9.42 -0.91
CA LEU A 43 -17.25 -9.08 -2.24
C LEU A 43 -16.31 -8.13 -2.98
N LEU A 44 -15.88 -7.05 -2.31
CA LEU A 44 -14.94 -6.08 -2.87
C LEU A 44 -13.57 -6.72 -3.15
N GLN A 45 -13.06 -7.56 -2.25
CA GLN A 45 -11.86 -8.35 -2.51
C GLN A 45 -12.02 -9.25 -3.74
N GLY A 46 -13.17 -9.92 -3.88
CA GLY A 46 -13.47 -10.76 -5.04
C GLY A 46 -13.48 -9.96 -6.35
N TRP A 47 -13.97 -8.72 -6.33
CA TRP A 47 -13.90 -7.82 -7.50
C TRP A 47 -12.46 -7.43 -7.84
N MET A 48 -11.64 -7.11 -6.83
CA MET A 48 -10.24 -6.71 -7.04
C MET A 48 -9.35 -7.86 -7.52
N THR A 49 -9.56 -9.07 -7.03
CA THR A 49 -8.74 -10.25 -7.37
C THR A 49 -9.25 -11.02 -8.59
N GLY A 50 -10.54 -10.86 -8.93
CA GLY A 50 -11.22 -11.53 -10.02
C GLY A 50 -10.99 -10.93 -11.42
N PHE A 51 -11.84 -11.32 -12.36
CA PHE A 51 -11.75 -10.84 -13.75
C PHE A 51 -12.03 -9.34 -13.88
N LEU A 52 -12.89 -8.79 -13.01
CA LEU A 52 -13.19 -7.36 -12.96
C LEU A 52 -11.91 -6.55 -12.68
N GLY A 53 -11.15 -6.92 -11.65
CA GLY A 53 -9.88 -6.27 -11.32
C GLY A 53 -8.87 -6.33 -12.47
N LYS A 54 -8.80 -7.45 -13.20
CA LYS A 54 -7.94 -7.57 -14.40
C LYS A 54 -8.36 -6.60 -15.51
N VAL A 55 -9.66 -6.45 -15.76
CA VAL A 55 -10.17 -5.50 -16.77
C VAL A 55 -9.88 -4.06 -16.36
N ILE A 56 -10.08 -3.70 -15.09
CA ILE A 56 -9.77 -2.35 -14.58
C ILE A 56 -8.26 -2.07 -14.63
N ALA A 57 -7.41 -3.05 -14.31
CA ALA A 57 -5.96 -2.91 -14.42
C ALA A 57 -5.52 -2.60 -15.86
N ILE A 58 -6.11 -3.28 -16.84
CA ILE A 58 -5.87 -2.98 -18.27
C ILE A 58 -6.37 -1.58 -18.60
N ALA A 59 -7.55 -1.17 -18.10
CA ALA A 59 -8.08 0.17 -18.31
C ALA A 59 -7.14 1.26 -17.77
N PHE A 60 -6.57 1.09 -16.57
CA PHE A 60 -5.60 2.04 -16.02
C PHE A 60 -4.33 2.14 -16.87
N ILE A 61 -3.84 1.02 -17.39
CA ILE A 61 -2.69 1.02 -18.31
C ILE A 61 -3.03 1.77 -19.59
N LEU A 62 -4.21 1.57 -20.17
CA LEU A 62 -4.65 2.27 -21.38
C LEU A 62 -4.79 3.78 -21.13
N VAL A 63 -5.40 4.19 -20.02
CA VAL A 63 -5.53 5.62 -19.66
C VAL A 63 -4.15 6.24 -19.44
N GLY A 64 -3.25 5.56 -18.73
CA GLY A 64 -1.86 6.01 -18.54
C GLY A 64 -1.11 6.12 -19.87
N LEU A 65 -1.32 5.19 -20.79
CA LEU A 65 -0.73 5.23 -22.12
C LEU A 65 -1.26 6.42 -22.94
N VAL A 66 -2.56 6.67 -22.95
CA VAL A 66 -3.17 7.82 -23.64
C VAL A 66 -2.62 9.14 -23.08
N ALA A 67 -2.55 9.28 -21.75
CA ALA A 67 -1.98 10.45 -21.10
C ALA A 67 -0.46 10.61 -21.39
N GLY A 68 0.25 9.49 -21.51
CA GLY A 68 1.67 9.45 -21.90
C GLY A 68 1.90 9.90 -23.33
N VAL A 69 1.06 9.44 -24.27
CA VAL A 69 1.12 9.82 -25.69
C VAL A 69 0.92 11.33 -25.86
N MET A 70 -0.05 11.92 -25.16
CA MET A 70 -0.28 13.37 -25.20
C MET A 70 0.94 14.19 -24.76
N ARG A 71 1.81 13.61 -23.93
CA ARG A 71 3.01 14.27 -23.40
C ARG A 71 4.31 13.71 -24.00
N GLN A 72 4.22 12.85 -25.02
CA GLN A 72 5.37 12.15 -25.62
C GLN A 72 6.29 11.49 -24.58
N SER A 73 5.71 10.92 -23.51
CA SER A 73 6.46 10.41 -22.36
C SER A 73 6.01 9.02 -21.96
N ILE A 74 6.99 8.15 -21.70
CA ILE A 74 6.76 6.78 -21.21
C ILE A 74 6.26 6.76 -19.76
N MET A 75 6.43 7.85 -19.01
CA MET A 75 6.04 7.90 -17.60
C MET A 75 4.53 7.76 -17.39
N GLY A 76 3.70 8.17 -18.37
CA GLY A 76 2.26 7.95 -18.31
C GLY A 76 1.90 6.46 -18.27
N PHE A 77 2.59 5.64 -19.08
CA PHE A 77 2.44 4.18 -19.06
C PHE A 77 2.88 3.59 -17.73
N VAL A 78 4.03 4.01 -17.20
CA VAL A 78 4.56 3.52 -15.91
C VAL A 78 3.56 3.79 -14.78
N VAL A 79 2.96 4.97 -14.73
CA VAL A 79 1.94 5.31 -13.72
C VAL A 79 0.69 4.46 -13.90
N GLY A 80 0.24 4.21 -15.14
CA GLY A 80 -0.89 3.32 -15.43
C GLY A 80 -0.64 1.88 -14.96
N VAL A 81 0.56 1.35 -15.19
CA VAL A 81 0.97 0.02 -14.71
C VAL A 81 1.04 -0.01 -13.18
N ALA A 82 1.65 1.00 -12.56
CA ALA A 82 1.75 1.08 -11.11
C ALA A 82 0.37 1.11 -10.43
N ALA A 83 -0.59 1.83 -11.01
CA ALA A 83 -1.97 1.86 -10.52
C ALA A 83 -2.65 0.47 -10.63
N GLY A 84 -2.50 -0.20 -11.78
CA GLY A 84 -3.04 -1.55 -11.99
C GLY A 84 -2.45 -2.60 -11.04
N VAL A 85 -1.13 -2.57 -10.82
CA VAL A 85 -0.45 -3.46 -9.87
C VAL A 85 -0.84 -3.12 -8.43
N GLY A 86 -0.94 -1.83 -8.10
CA GLY A 86 -1.36 -1.37 -6.77
C GLY A 86 -2.73 -1.91 -6.37
N MET A 87 -3.69 -1.95 -7.29
CA MET A 87 -5.03 -2.50 -7.06
C MET A 87 -5.00 -4.00 -6.69
N LEU A 88 -4.09 -4.77 -7.29
CA LEU A 88 -3.96 -6.20 -7.02
C LEU A 88 -3.25 -6.49 -5.69
N VAL A 89 -2.33 -5.62 -5.28
CA VAL A 89 -1.55 -5.76 -4.05
C VAL A 89 -2.26 -5.17 -2.83
N ALA A 90 -3.15 -4.19 -3.04
CA ALA A 90 -3.90 -3.49 -1.99
C ALA A 90 -4.62 -4.41 -0.98
N PRO A 91 -5.45 -5.40 -1.38
CA PRO A 91 -6.13 -6.25 -0.40
C PRO A 91 -5.16 -6.97 0.53
N GLY A 92 -4.09 -7.56 0.00
CA GLY A 92 -3.08 -8.24 0.81
C GLY A 92 -2.36 -7.30 1.78
N VAL A 93 -2.07 -6.06 1.38
CA VAL A 93 -1.46 -5.08 2.29
C VAL A 93 -2.43 -4.70 3.43
N ILE A 94 -3.70 -4.47 3.10
CA ILE A 94 -4.73 -4.16 4.10
C ILE A 94 -4.88 -5.31 5.09
N ASP A 95 -5.00 -6.55 4.61
CA ASP A 95 -5.12 -7.74 5.46
C ASP A 95 -3.92 -7.89 6.41
N ASN A 96 -2.70 -7.64 5.93
CA ASN A 96 -1.50 -7.69 6.76
C ASN A 96 -1.43 -6.55 7.79
N MET A 97 -1.97 -5.37 7.48
CA MET A 97 -2.02 -4.24 8.42
C MET A 97 -3.03 -4.46 9.54
N TYR A 98 -4.20 -5.03 9.23
CA TYR A 98 -5.27 -5.24 10.20
C TYR A 98 -5.22 -6.63 10.87
N GLY A 99 -4.52 -7.60 10.29
CA GLY A 99 -4.35 -8.96 10.83
C GLY A 99 -3.14 -9.15 11.75
N ALA A 100 -2.22 -8.18 11.81
CA ALA A 100 -1.03 -8.27 12.67
C ALA A 100 -1.40 -8.06 14.15
N THR A 101 -1.71 -9.16 14.84
CA THR A 101 -1.75 -9.16 16.31
C THR A 101 -0.35 -9.51 16.82
N LEU A 102 0.21 -8.65 17.67
CA LEU A 102 1.42 -9.00 18.43
C LEU A 102 1.06 -10.25 19.26
N PRO A 103 1.80 -11.38 19.13
CA PRO A 103 1.68 -12.42 20.12
C PRO A 103 2.12 -11.81 21.45
N LEU A 104 1.16 -11.64 22.37
CA LEU A 104 1.46 -11.37 23.76
C LEU A 104 2.29 -12.57 24.24
N VAL A 105 3.61 -12.40 24.32
CA VAL A 105 4.44 -13.25 25.17
C VAL A 105 3.95 -12.95 26.59
N VAL A 106 2.90 -13.64 27.01
CA VAL A 106 2.54 -13.77 28.41
C VAL A 106 3.68 -14.58 29.02
N ALA A 107 4.68 -13.86 29.53
CA ALA A 107 5.64 -14.43 30.45
C ALA A 107 4.90 -14.77 31.76
N VAL A 108 4.34 -15.98 31.84
CA VAL A 108 3.95 -16.67 33.08
C VAL A 108 4.09 -18.17 32.80
N PRO A 109 4.66 -19.02 33.68
CA PRO A 109 5.09 -18.77 35.07
C PRO A 109 6.59 -18.56 35.28
#